data_AF-A0A0S8KBL3-F1
#
_entry.id   AF-A0A0S8KBL3-F1
#
_cell.length_a   1.000
_cell.length_b   1.000
_cell.length_c   1.000
_cell.angle_alpha   90.00
_cell.angle_beta   90.00
_cell.angle_gamma   90.00
#
_symmetry.space_group_name_H-M   'P 1'
#
loop_
_entity.id
_entity.type
_entity.pdbx_description
1 polymer ?
#
loop_
_entity_poly.entity_id
_entity_poly.type
_entity_poly.pdbx_seq_one_letter_code
_entity_poly.pdbx_strand_id
1 'polypeptide(L)'
;NSPAEIEKIARELDLTFEGAKGDIFKTLRQAQSYAFQKEVLARASGDRFADQLKAYEAAPEIYLQEQRLSMLEETLDDIRKYVVVADQNDTQITIIDLQEKLAPSIYDSGVIEENIRQ
;
A
#
# COMPACT_ATOMS: atom_id res chain seq x y z
N ASN A 1 8.43 -2.27 -60.88
CA ASN A 1 7.66 -1.82 -59.70
C ASN A 1 6.67 -0.79 -60.15
N SER A 2 5.38 -1.04 -59.92
CA SER A 2 4.33 -0.09 -60.23
C SER A 2 4.45 1.12 -59.29
N PRO A 3 4.22 2.36 -59.76
CA PRO A 3 4.25 3.55 -58.90
C PRO A 3 3.36 3.43 -57.65
N ALA A 4 2.26 2.66 -57.74
CA ALA A 4 1.38 2.39 -56.61
C ALA A 4 2.02 1.52 -55.50
N GLU A 5 2.95 0.62 -55.86
CA GLU A 5 3.67 -0.22 -54.88
C GLU A 5 4.69 0.61 -54.09
N ILE A 6 5.35 1.56 -54.76
CA ILE A 6 6.33 2.46 -54.13
C ILE A 6 5.64 3.37 -53.11
N GLU A 7 4.47 3.91 -53.45
CA GLU A 7 3.68 4.76 -52.54
C GLU A 7 3.11 4.00 -51.33
N LYS A 8 2.81 2.71 -51.50
CA LYS A 8 2.38 1.84 -50.39
C LYS A 8 3.53 1.58 -49.42
N ILE A 9 4.72 1.25 -49.93
CA ILE A 9 5.93 1.01 -49.12
C ILE A 9 6.33 2.29 -48.37
N ALA A 10 6.26 3.45 -49.02
CA ALA A 10 6.57 4.73 -48.38
C ALA A 10 5.65 5.02 -47.18
N ARG A 11 4.33 4.80 -47.32
CA ARG A 11 3.38 4.98 -46.21
C ARG A 11 3.59 3.99 -45.07
N GLU A 12 3.89 2.75 -45.39
CA GLU A 12 4.19 1.72 -44.39
C GLU A 12 5.49 2.04 -43.62
N LEU A 13 6.49 2.58 -44.33
CA LEU A 13 7.72 3.07 -43.74
C LEU A 13 7.45 4.24 -42.77
N ASP A 14 6.68 5.25 -43.19
CA ASP A 14 6.37 6.40 -42.33
C ASP A 14 5.61 5.97 -41.06
N LEU A 15 4.64 5.07 -41.18
CA LEU A 15 3.88 4.54 -40.04
C LEU A 15 4.77 3.76 -39.05
N THR A 16 5.68 2.92 -39.56
CA THR A 16 6.61 2.16 -38.72
C THR A 16 7.63 3.08 -38.04
N PHE A 17 8.09 4.13 -38.72
CA PHE A 17 8.99 5.14 -38.13
C PHE A 17 8.31 5.95 -37.04
N GLU A 18 7.06 6.38 -37.23
CA GLU A 18 6.31 7.10 -36.19
C GLU A 18 6.01 6.19 -34.98
N GLY A 19 5.67 4.92 -35.21
CA GLY A 19 5.53 3.92 -34.15
C GLY A 19 6.83 3.75 -33.34
N ALA A 20 7.95 3.57 -34.03
CA ALA A 20 9.26 3.42 -33.39
C ALA A 20 9.66 4.66 -32.57
N LYS A 21 9.37 5.87 -33.06
CA LYS A 21 9.59 7.11 -32.29
C LYS A 21 8.75 7.13 -31.01
N GLY A 22 7.48 6.73 -31.10
CA GLY A 22 6.58 6.62 -29.95
C GLY A 22 7.10 5.64 -28.90
N ASP A 23 7.57 4.47 -29.32
CA ASP A 23 8.11 3.44 -28.43
C ASP A 23 9.41 3.88 -27.75
N ILE A 24 10.31 4.55 -28.48
CA ILE A 24 11.54 5.14 -27.92
C ILE A 24 11.18 6.18 -26.86
N PHE A 25 10.26 7.09 -27.15
CA PHE A 25 9.84 8.11 -26.20
C PHE A 25 9.20 7.48 -24.95
N LYS A 26 8.32 6.51 -25.13
CA LYS A 26 7.69 5.77 -24.02
C LYS A 26 8.74 5.09 -23.14
N THR A 27 9.69 4.38 -23.75
CA THR A 27 10.76 3.69 -23.03
C THR A 27 11.64 4.68 -22.26
N LEU A 28 12.03 5.79 -22.88
CA LEU A 28 12.81 6.84 -22.24
C LEU A 28 12.07 7.45 -21.04
N ARG A 29 10.78 7.75 -21.20
CA ARG A 29 9.95 8.29 -20.11
C ARG A 29 9.81 7.30 -18.96
N GLN A 30 9.57 6.03 -19.26
CA GLN A 30 9.51 4.97 -18.24
C GLN A 30 10.83 4.85 -17.48
N ALA A 31 11.97 4.87 -18.19
CA ALA A 31 13.29 4.83 -17.56
C ALA A 31 13.54 6.05 -16.65
N GLN A 32 13.15 7.25 -17.09
CA GLN A 32 13.27 8.46 -16.28
C GLN A 32 12.39 8.41 -15.03
N SER A 33 11.12 8.01 -15.18
CA SER A 33 10.20 7.85 -14.05
C SER A 33 10.72 6.80 -13.06
N TYR A 34 11.22 5.67 -13.54
CA TYR A 34 11.79 4.63 -12.70
C TYR A 34 13.03 5.12 -11.94
N ALA A 35 13.95 5.82 -12.62
CA ALA A 35 15.13 6.39 -11.98
C ALA A 35 14.75 7.39 -10.87
N PHE A 36 13.78 8.27 -11.15
CA PHE A 36 13.27 9.23 -10.17
C PHE A 36 12.61 8.55 -8.98
N GLN A 37 11.72 7.59 -9.22
CA GLN A 37 11.08 6.80 -8.16
C GLN A 37 12.12 6.10 -7.28
N LYS A 38 13.15 5.50 -7.89
CA LYS A 38 14.21 4.81 -7.17
C LYS A 38 15.02 5.76 -6.29
N GLU A 39 15.37 6.95 -6.80
CA GLU A 39 16.07 7.97 -6.01
C GLU A 39 15.23 8.43 -4.82
N VAL A 40 13.95 8.74 -5.05
CA VAL A 40 13.03 9.21 -4.00
C VAL A 40 12.83 8.14 -2.92
N LEU A 41 12.61 6.89 -3.31
CA LEU A 41 12.47 5.78 -2.36
C LEU A 41 13.74 5.52 -1.56
N ALA A 42 14.92 5.62 -2.19
CA ALA A 42 16.20 5.47 -1.50
C ALA A 42 16.41 6.60 -0.49
N ARG A 43 16.10 7.84 -0.85
CA ARG A 43 16.18 8.99 0.05
C ARG A 43 15.24 8.83 1.25
N ALA A 44 13.96 8.56 0.98
CA ALA A 44 12.97 8.35 2.04
C ALA A 44 13.34 7.20 2.99
N SER A 45 13.90 6.11 2.45
CA SER A 45 14.40 4.99 3.26
C SER A 45 15.58 5.41 4.14
N GLY A 46 16.49 6.22 3.61
CA GLY A 46 17.62 6.78 4.37
C GLY A 46 17.17 7.70 5.49
N ASP A 47 16.22 8.60 5.21
CA ASP A 47 15.66 9.52 6.21
C ASP A 47 14.97 8.73 7.34
N ARG A 48 14.16 7.71 6.99
CA ARG A 48 13.53 6.82 7.98
C ARG A 48 14.56 6.10 8.85
N PHE A 49 15.64 5.60 8.25
CA PHE A 49 16.70 4.92 9.00
C PHE A 49 17.42 5.89 9.95
N ALA A 50 17.71 7.12 9.51
CA ALA A 50 18.33 8.13 10.35
C ALA A 50 17.46 8.48 11.56
N ASP A 51 16.14 8.59 11.37
CA ASP A 51 15.22 8.87 12.48
C ASP A 51 15.06 7.66 13.42
N GLN A 52 15.04 6.43 12.89
CA GLN A 52 15.09 5.22 13.70
C GLN A 52 16.36 5.14 14.55
N LEU A 53 17.51 5.52 13.97
CA LEU A 53 18.79 5.55 14.69
C LEU A 53 18.75 6.56 15.84
N LYS A 54 18.26 7.79 15.59
CA LYS A 54 18.09 8.80 16.64
C LYS A 54 17.17 8.31 17.77
N ALA A 55 16.04 7.67 17.42
CA ALA A 55 15.11 7.13 18.41
C ALA A 55 15.76 6.03 19.26
N TYR A 56 16.53 5.13 18.62
CA TYR A 56 17.27 4.10 19.32
C TYR A 56 18.37 4.68 20.22
N GLU A 57 19.15 5.64 19.75
CA GLU A 57 20.18 6.31 20.55
C GLU A 57 19.59 7.07 21.75
N ALA A 58 18.41 7.66 21.59
CA ALA A 58 17.73 8.37 22.67
C ALA A 58 17.19 7.44 23.76
N ALA A 59 16.60 6.30 23.38
CA ALA A 59 16.02 5.35 24.33
C ALA A 59 16.02 3.90 23.78
N PRO A 60 17.13 3.15 23.91
CA PRO A 60 17.28 1.83 23.30
C PRO A 60 16.23 0.82 23.76
N GLU A 61 15.94 0.77 25.07
CA GLU A 61 15.02 -0.21 25.65
C GLU A 61 13.58 0.03 25.21
N ILE A 62 13.13 1.29 25.22
CA ILE A 62 11.79 1.69 24.81
C ILE A 62 11.62 1.44 23.30
N TYR A 63 12.58 1.86 22.48
CA TYR A 63 12.54 1.64 21.04
C TYR A 63 12.39 0.16 20.69
N LEU A 64 13.16 -0.72 21.34
CA LEU A 64 13.06 -2.17 21.11
C LEU A 64 11.72 -2.75 21.56
N GLN A 65 11.14 -2.26 22.67
CA GLN A 65 9.81 -2.68 23.12
C GLN A 65 8.73 -2.26 22.13
N GLU A 66 8.74 -1.00 21.69
CA GLU A 66 7.81 -0.46 20.70
C GLU A 66 7.89 -1.22 19.37
N GLN A 67 9.10 -1.53 18.87
CA GLN A 67 9.27 -2.32 17.64
C GLN A 67 8.69 -3.74 17.77
N ARG A 68 8.86 -4.39 18.93
CA ARG A 68 8.29 -5.72 19.18
C ARG A 68 6.77 -5.68 19.28
N LEU A 69 6.22 -4.66 19.95
CA LEU A 69 4.77 -4.48 20.06
C LEU A 69 4.14 -4.16 18.69
N SER A 70 4.78 -3.30 17.90
CA SER A 70 4.33 -2.99 16.54
C SER A 70 4.30 -4.23 15.64
N MET A 71 5.35 -5.06 15.71
CA MET A 71 5.39 -6.34 14.99
C MET A 71 4.29 -7.30 15.47
N LEU A 72 4.05 -7.34 16.78
CA LEU A 72 2.98 -8.16 17.35
C LEU A 72 1.60 -7.68 16.87
N GLU A 73 1.37 -6.38 16.78
CA GLU A 73 0.14 -5.80 16.25
C GLU A 73 -0.06 -6.15 14.78
N GLU A 74 0.94 -5.89 13.94
CA GLU A 74 0.89 -6.15 12.49
C GLU A 74 0.69 -7.64 12.17
N THR A 75 1.38 -8.52 12.90
CA THR A 75 1.31 -9.97 12.65
C THR A 75 0.04 -10.62 13.19
N LEU A 76 -0.63 -10.00 14.17
CA LEU A 76 -1.83 -10.53 14.80
C LEU A 76 -3.12 -9.82 14.35
N ASP A 77 -3.11 -9.06 13.26
CA ASP A 77 -4.29 -8.33 12.77
C ASP A 77 -5.42 -9.29 12.34
N ASP A 78 -5.09 -10.38 11.62
CA ASP A 78 -6.06 -11.36 11.10
C ASP A 78 -6.04 -12.71 11.84
N ILE A 79 -5.80 -12.69 13.16
CA ILE A 79 -5.71 -13.91 13.98
C ILE A 79 -6.68 -13.85 15.16
N ARG A 80 -7.40 -14.95 15.40
CA ARG A 80 -8.28 -15.13 16.57
C ARG A 80 -7.44 -15.16 17.85
N LYS A 81 -7.69 -14.21 18.75
CA LYS A 81 -6.98 -14.05 20.03
C LYS A 81 -7.78 -14.70 21.17
N TYR A 82 -7.13 -15.51 21.99
CA TYR A 82 -7.74 -16.10 23.19
C TYR A 82 -7.01 -15.59 24.43
N VAL A 83 -7.74 -15.03 25.39
CA VAL A 83 -7.21 -14.62 26.70
C VAL A 83 -7.62 -15.66 27.72
N VAL A 84 -6.65 -16.42 28.23
CA VAL A 84 -6.90 -17.41 29.29
C VAL A 84 -6.51 -16.81 30.62
N VAL A 85 -7.51 -16.47 31.44
CA VAL A 85 -7.30 -16.10 32.84
C VAL A 85 -7.40 -17.39 33.64
N ALA A 86 -6.28 -17.86 34.19
CA ALA A 86 -6.25 -19.00 35.10
C ALA A 86 -5.98 -18.48 36.51
N ASP A 87 -6.99 -18.46 37.37
CA ASP A 87 -6.77 -18.47 38.82
C ASP A 87 -6.45 -19.92 39.24
N GLN A 88 -5.66 -20.12 40.29
CA GLN A 88 -5.24 -21.45 40.75
C GLN A 88 -6.43 -22.36 41.12
N ASN A 89 -7.63 -21.78 41.32
CA ASN A 89 -8.87 -22.48 41.62
C ASN A 89 -10.01 -22.25 40.62
N ASP A 90 -9.77 -21.57 39.49
CA ASP A 90 -10.84 -21.21 38.57
C ASP A 90 -10.51 -21.58 37.12
N THR A 91 -11.25 -22.57 36.60
CA THR A 91 -11.17 -23.02 35.20
C THR A 91 -12.17 -22.22 34.35
N GLN A 92 -12.30 -20.92 34.60
CA GLN A 92 -13.22 -20.08 33.84
C GLN A 92 -12.53 -19.56 32.58
N ILE A 93 -12.67 -20.33 31.50
CA ILE A 93 -12.22 -19.92 30.15
C ILE A 93 -13.12 -18.77 29.69
N THR A 94 -12.61 -17.54 29.73
CA THR A 94 -13.30 -16.36 29.16
C THR A 94 -12.89 -16.23 27.69
N ILE A 95 -13.73 -16.73 26.78
CA ILE A 95 -13.55 -16.55 25.35
C ILE A 95 -14.14 -15.19 24.96
N ILE A 96 -13.28 -14.21 24.67
CA ILE A 96 -13.70 -12.93 24.10
C ILE A 96 -13.77 -13.11 22.59
N ASP A 97 -14.98 -13.38 22.07
CA ASP A 97 -15.22 -13.43 20.63
C ASP A 97 -15.39 -12.02 20.07
N LEU A 98 -14.32 -11.47 19.48
CA LEU A 98 -14.34 -10.17 18.80
C LEU A 98 -14.90 -10.26 17.36
N GLN A 99 -15.50 -11.38 16.95
CA GLN A 99 -16.19 -11.52 15.65
C GLN A 99 -17.51 -10.74 15.59
N GLU A 100 -18.02 -10.23 16.73
CA GLU A 100 -19.17 -9.33 16.69
C GLU A 100 -18.70 -8.00 16.13
N LYS A 101 -19.03 -7.74 14.85
CA LYS A 101 -18.99 -6.41 14.27
C LYS A 101 -19.65 -5.48 15.27
N LEU A 102 -18.85 -4.61 15.90
CA LEU A 102 -19.33 -3.41 16.57
C LEU A 102 -20.44 -2.86 15.67
N ALA A 103 -21.63 -2.73 16.26
CA ALA A 103 -22.86 -2.31 15.59
C ALA A 103 -22.58 -1.28 14.49
N PRO A 104 -23.29 -1.34 13.34
CA PRO A 104 -23.00 -0.49 12.18
C PRO A 104 -22.73 0.93 12.65
N SER A 105 -21.52 1.40 12.34
CA SER A 105 -21.09 2.75 12.65
C SER A 105 -22.18 3.71 12.18
N ILE A 106 -22.50 4.75 12.96
CA ILE A 106 -23.51 5.75 12.55
C ILE A 106 -23.10 6.45 11.23
N TYR A 107 -21.82 6.34 10.85
CA TYR A 107 -21.30 6.79 9.56
C TYR A 107 -21.56 5.84 8.38
N ASP A 108 -21.96 4.58 8.63
CA ASP A 108 -22.35 3.60 7.59
C ASP A 108 -23.81 3.76 7.16
N SER A 109 -24.68 4.36 8.00
CA SER A 109 -26.02 4.78 7.59
C SER A 109 -25.97 6.15 6.91
N GLY A 110 -25.33 6.20 5.75
CA GLY A 110 -25.66 7.23 4.77
C GLY A 110 -27.14 7.09 4.41
N VAL A 111 -27.85 8.22 4.35
CA VAL A 111 -29.29 8.40 4.10
C VAL A 111 -30.15 8.52 5.37
N ILE A 112 -30.16 9.73 5.94
CA ILE A 112 -31.40 10.29 6.48
C ILE A 112 -32.13 10.88 5.27
N GLU A 113 -33.06 10.14 4.69
CA GLU A 113 -34.06 10.71 3.78
C GLU A 113 -34.99 11.58 4.63
N GLU A 114 -34.82 12.89 4.53
CA GLU A 114 -35.70 13.86 5.15
C GLU A 114 -37.05 13.81 4.40
N ASN A 115 -38.03 13.13 5.01
CA ASN A 115 -39.42 13.13 4.55
C ASN A 115 -39.99 14.56 4.71
N ILE A 116 -39.91 15.36 3.64
CA ILE A 116 -40.61 16.63 3.55
C ILE A 116 -42.11 16.31 3.45
N ARG A 117 -42.82 16.63 4.53
CA ARG A 117 -44.29 16.59 4.64
C ARG A 117 -44.96 17.24 3.43
N GLN A 118 -45.96 16.55 2.87
CA GLN A 118 -47.17 17.17 2.30
C GLN A 118 -48.38 16.65 3.06
#